data_AF-A0A2P2LQ22-F1
#
_entry.id   AF-A0A2P2LQ22-F1
#
_cell.length_a   1.000
_cell.length_b   1.000
_cell.length_c   1.000
_cell.angle_alpha   90.00
_cell.angle_beta   90.00
_cell.angle_gamma   90.00
#
_symmetry.space_group_name_H-M   'P 1'
#
loop_
_entity.id
_entity.type
_entity.pdbx_description
1 polymer ?
#
loop_
_entity_poly.entity_id
_entity_poly.type
_entity_poly.pdbx_seq_one_letter_code
_entity_poly.pdbx_strand_id
1 'polypeptide(L)'
;MSSDGRDPVEKPRQPSQKLQIYSTSSSGVSPFWREKYERDAKKYWDVFYKRHQDRFFKDRHYLDKEWGPYFAGSERKVILEVGCGAGNTIFPLIATFPDIFVHACDFSLRAVELVKIV
;
A
#
# COMPACT_ATOMS: atom_id res chain seq x y z
N MET A 1 13.53 7.69 64.16
CA MET A 1 12.67 7.04 63.17
C MET A 1 12.72 7.90 61.92
N SER A 2 13.46 7.43 60.93
CA SER A 2 13.71 8.10 59.66
C SER A 2 12.53 7.91 58.71
N SER A 3 12.17 8.94 57.96
CA SER A 3 11.53 8.78 56.64
C SER A 3 11.91 9.98 55.78
N ASP A 4 13.09 9.87 55.18
CA ASP A 4 13.60 10.72 54.11
C ASP A 4 12.84 10.37 52.83
N GLY A 5 11.88 11.22 52.45
CA GLY A 5 11.10 11.09 51.23
C GLY A 5 11.93 11.53 50.03
N ARG A 6 12.65 10.58 49.42
CA ARG A 6 13.30 10.81 48.13
C ARG A 6 12.31 10.54 47.00
N ASP A 7 11.94 11.60 46.28
CA ASP A 7 11.27 11.49 44.99
C ASP A 7 12.09 10.60 44.03
N PRO A 8 11.46 9.76 43.20
CA PRO A 8 12.18 8.92 42.26
C PRO A 8 12.83 9.79 41.19
N VAL A 9 14.17 9.79 41.18
CA VAL A 9 14.99 10.39 40.12
C VAL A 9 14.60 9.76 38.78
N GLU A 10 13.99 10.56 37.92
CA GLU A 10 13.64 10.18 36.55
C GLU A 10 14.93 9.91 35.77
N LYS A 11 15.18 8.64 35.43
CA LYS A 11 16.34 8.24 34.63
C LYS A 11 16.20 8.84 33.23
N PRO A 12 17.23 9.49 32.67
CA PRO A 12 17.21 9.93 31.28
C PRO A 12 16.88 8.76 30.36
N ARG A 13 15.79 8.86 29.59
CA ARG A 13 15.46 7.88 28.54
C ARG A 13 16.64 7.83 27.58
N GLN A 14 17.36 6.70 27.59
CA GLN A 14 18.40 6.46 26.61
C GLN A 14 17.77 6.55 25.20
N PRO A 15 18.46 7.15 24.22
CA PRO A 15 17.96 7.18 22.86
C PRO A 15 17.73 5.74 22.41
N SER A 16 16.50 5.39 22.05
CA SER A 16 16.18 4.10 21.46
C SER A 16 17.14 3.85 20.30
N GLN A 17 17.93 2.77 20.37
CA GLN A 17 18.76 2.34 19.25
C GLN A 17 17.83 2.14 18.04
N LYS A 18 17.90 3.06 17.07
CA LYS A 18 17.20 2.90 15.81
C LYS A 18 17.83 1.69 15.12
N LEU A 19 17.10 0.58 15.06
CA LEU A 19 17.51 -0.55 14.23
C LEU A 19 17.60 -0.05 12.79
N GLN A 20 18.81 -0.09 12.23
CA GLN A 20 19.02 0.15 10.81
C GLN A 20 18.73 -1.15 10.07
N ILE A 21 17.49 -1.31 9.59
CA ILE A 21 17.00 -2.55 8.96
C ILE A 21 17.52 -2.71 7.52
N TYR A 22 18.00 -1.61 6.92
CA TYR A 22 18.46 -1.58 5.52
C TYR A 22 19.93 -1.16 5.42
N SER A 23 20.64 -1.70 4.44
CA SER A 23 22.04 -1.32 4.18
C SER A 23 22.13 0.15 3.73
N THR A 24 23.13 0.87 4.26
CA THR A 24 23.48 2.24 3.82
C THR A 24 24.20 2.29 2.48
N SER A 25 24.57 1.14 1.90
CA SER A 25 25.18 1.07 0.58
C SER A 25 24.18 1.54 -0.49
N SER A 26 24.48 2.67 -1.10
CA SER A 26 23.77 3.28 -2.22
C SER A 26 23.95 2.53 -3.55
N SER A 27 24.06 1.20 -3.52
CA SER A 27 24.04 0.36 -4.72
C SER A 27 22.61 0.24 -5.25
N GLY A 28 22.02 1.38 -5.59
CA GLY A 28 20.74 1.44 -6.27
C GLY A 28 20.83 0.87 -7.68
N VAL A 29 19.67 0.74 -8.32
CA VAL A 29 19.58 0.35 -9.73
C VAL A 29 20.32 1.40 -10.58
N SER A 30 21.23 0.96 -11.46
CA SER A 30 21.98 1.87 -12.34
C SER A 30 21.03 2.69 -13.23
N PRO A 31 21.44 3.86 -13.75
CA PRO A 31 20.59 4.68 -14.62
C PRO A 31 20.05 3.89 -15.82
N PHE A 32 20.89 3.07 -16.46
CA PHE A 32 20.49 2.19 -17.55
C PHE A 32 19.36 1.24 -17.15
N TRP A 33 19.49 0.55 -16.02
CA TRP A 33 18.49 -0.40 -15.57
C TRP A 33 17.19 0.29 -15.14
N ARG A 34 17.28 1.46 -14.52
CA ARG A 34 16.11 2.27 -14.16
C ARG A 34 15.31 2.63 -15.40
N GLU A 35 15.95 3.26 -16.38
CA GLU A 35 15.31 3.63 -17.64
C GLU A 35 14.73 2.42 -18.38
N LYS A 36 15.45 1.28 -18.35
CA LYS A 36 14.95 0.04 -18.95
C LYS A 36 13.68 -0.45 -18.24
N TYR A 37 13.66 -0.48 -16.91
CA TYR A 37 12.49 -0.94 -16.15
C TYR A 37 11.30 0.00 -16.29
N GLU A 38 11.52 1.31 -16.34
CA GLU A 38 10.47 2.30 -16.59
C GLU A 38 9.87 2.14 -17.99
N ARG A 39 10.73 2.05 -19.03
CA ARG A 39 10.31 1.87 -20.42
C ARG A 39 9.57 0.55 -20.66
N ASP A 40 10.07 -0.53 -20.07
CA ASP A 40 9.54 -1.88 -20.24
C ASP A 40 8.51 -2.25 -19.13
N ALA A 41 8.07 -1.29 -18.30
CA ALA A 41 7.22 -1.54 -17.12
C ALA A 41 5.96 -2.34 -17.48
N LYS A 42 5.25 -1.93 -18.55
CA LYS A 42 4.08 -2.64 -19.07
C LYS A 42 4.36 -4.12 -19.31
N LYS A 43 5.47 -4.44 -19.98
CA LYS A 43 5.83 -5.82 -20.31
C LYS A 43 6.08 -6.64 -19.05
N TYR A 44 6.82 -6.08 -18.08
CA TYR A 44 7.13 -6.79 -16.84
C TYR A 44 5.87 -7.04 -16.01
N TRP A 45 4.97 -6.05 -15.90
CA TRP A 45 3.70 -6.22 -15.22
C TRP A 45 2.76 -7.20 -15.94
N ASP A 46 2.66 -7.16 -17.28
CA ASP A 46 1.88 -8.15 -18.04
C ASP A 46 2.39 -9.58 -17.77
N VAL A 47 3.71 -9.80 -17.77
CA VAL A 47 4.31 -11.12 -17.46
C VAL A 47 4.03 -11.53 -16.02
N PHE A 48 4.11 -10.59 -15.08
CA PHE A 48 3.81 -10.83 -13.68
C PHE A 48 2.37 -11.30 -13.48
N TYR A 49 1.38 -10.57 -14.01
CA TYR A 49 -0.03 -10.91 -13.87
C TYR A 49 -0.42 -12.15 -14.69
N LYS A 50 0.26 -12.43 -15.81
CA LYS A 50 0.13 -13.72 -16.51
C LYS A 50 0.51 -14.90 -15.60
N ARG A 51 1.52 -14.74 -14.74
CA ARG A 51 2.04 -15.81 -13.88
C ARG A 51 1.26 -15.97 -12.58
N HIS A 52 0.92 -14.86 -11.93
CA HIS A 52 0.38 -14.89 -10.56
C HIS A 52 -1.12 -14.62 -10.48
N GLN A 53 -1.72 -14.01 -11.50
CA GLN A 53 -3.13 -13.61 -11.51
C GLN A 53 -3.46 -12.76 -10.27
N ASP A 54 -4.44 -13.16 -9.46
CA ASP A 54 -4.95 -12.51 -8.25
C ASP A 54 -4.35 -13.06 -6.95
N ARG A 55 -3.43 -14.04 -7.03
CA ARG A 55 -2.97 -14.81 -5.86
C ARG A 55 -1.77 -14.21 -5.11
N PHE A 56 -1.25 -13.07 -5.56
CA PHE A 56 0.00 -12.53 -5.01
C PHE A 56 -0.23 -11.54 -3.86
N PHE A 57 -1.20 -10.63 -4.00
CA PHE A 57 -1.47 -9.60 -3.00
C PHE A 57 -2.67 -9.99 -2.15
N LYS A 58 -2.67 -9.52 -0.90
CA LYS A 58 -3.82 -9.64 0.01
C LYS A 58 -4.74 -8.45 -0.17
N ASP A 59 -6.02 -8.68 0.10
CA ASP A 59 -7.02 -7.62 0.14
C ASP A 59 -6.73 -6.60 1.24
N ARG A 60 -6.92 -5.32 0.90
CA ARG A 60 -6.58 -4.18 1.76
C ARG A 60 -7.73 -3.81 2.71
N HIS A 61 -8.19 -4.78 3.50
CA HIS A 61 -9.25 -4.62 4.52
C HIS A 61 -8.89 -3.70 5.71
N TYR A 62 -7.79 -2.94 5.64
CA TYR A 62 -7.46 -1.93 6.64
C TYR A 62 -7.88 -0.53 6.19
N LEU A 63 -8.18 -0.34 4.91
CA LEU A 63 -8.51 0.97 4.34
C LEU A 63 -9.84 1.52 4.84
N ASP A 64 -10.82 0.66 5.10
CA ASP A 64 -12.07 1.05 5.76
C ASP A 64 -11.85 1.58 7.17
N LYS A 65 -10.92 0.99 7.94
CA LYS A 65 -10.62 1.41 9.31
C LYS A 65 -9.85 2.72 9.36
N GLU A 66 -8.84 2.86 8.51
CA GLU A 66 -7.96 4.03 8.51
C GLU A 66 -8.57 5.23 7.76
N TRP A 67 -9.31 4.98 6.69
CA TRP A 67 -9.78 6.01 5.75
C TRP A 67 -11.30 6.04 5.58
N GLY A 68 -12.06 5.21 6.31
CA GLY A 68 -13.52 5.12 6.23
C GLY A 68 -14.27 6.47 6.23
N PRO A 69 -13.91 7.46 7.06
CA PRO A 69 -14.57 8.76 7.06
C PRO A 69 -14.50 9.52 5.72
N TYR A 70 -13.51 9.23 4.86
CA TYR A 70 -13.39 9.84 3.53
C TYR A 70 -14.28 9.16 2.48
N PHE A 71 -14.69 7.93 2.76
CA PHE A 71 -15.49 7.06 1.89
C PHE A 71 -16.97 7.08 2.28
N ALA A 72 -17.27 7.35 3.54
CA ALA A 72 -18.62 7.47 4.07
C ALA A 72 -19.29 8.81 3.72
N GLY A 73 -20.61 8.79 3.61
CA GLY A 73 -21.43 9.98 3.36
C GLY A 73 -22.60 9.66 2.44
N SER A 74 -23.54 10.60 2.32
CA SER A 74 -24.73 10.48 1.47
C SER A 74 -24.48 10.81 0.00
N GLU A 75 -23.29 11.34 -0.32
CA GLU A 75 -22.92 11.70 -1.69
C GLU A 75 -22.05 10.61 -2.30
N ARG A 76 -22.40 10.20 -3.53
CA ARG A 76 -21.59 9.30 -4.34
C ARG A 76 -20.17 9.84 -4.45
N LYS A 77 -19.18 9.00 -4.13
CA LYS A 77 -17.75 9.36 -4.27
C LYS A 77 -17.17 8.74 -5.54
N VAL A 78 -16.28 9.46 -6.18
CA VAL A 78 -15.57 8.99 -7.39
C VAL A 78 -14.08 8.91 -7.07
N ILE A 79 -13.49 7.72 -7.24
CA ILE A 79 -12.09 7.42 -6.91
C ILE A 79 -11.35 7.01 -8.18
N LEU A 80 -10.09 7.40 -8.29
CA LEU A 80 -9.16 6.88 -9.30
C LEU A 80 -8.14 5.96 -8.60
N GLU A 81 -8.12 4.69 -8.99
CA GLU A 81 -7.08 3.75 -8.62
C GLU A 81 -6.05 3.61 -9.74
N VAL A 82 -4.84 4.11 -9.48
CA VAL A 82 -3.69 3.99 -10.38
C VAL A 82 -2.86 2.78 -9.99
N GLY A 83 -2.70 1.84 -10.92
CA GLY A 83 -2.08 0.55 -10.66
C GLY A 83 -3.03 -0.39 -9.93
N CYS A 84 -4.24 -0.57 -10.47
CA CYS A 84 -5.29 -1.34 -9.82
C CYS A 84 -4.99 -2.83 -9.64
N GLY A 85 -4.01 -3.36 -10.39
CA GLY A 85 -3.62 -4.76 -10.29
C GLY A 85 -4.80 -5.71 -10.43
N ALA A 86 -4.95 -6.64 -9.48
CA ALA A 86 -6.08 -7.57 -9.43
C ALA A 86 -7.27 -7.05 -8.60
N GLY A 87 -7.31 -5.76 -8.23
CA GLY A 87 -8.45 -5.15 -7.54
C GLY A 87 -8.49 -5.37 -6.02
N ASN A 88 -7.39 -5.81 -5.39
CA ASN A 88 -7.32 -6.08 -3.94
C ASN A 88 -7.59 -4.84 -3.06
N THR A 89 -7.55 -3.63 -3.64
CA THR A 89 -8.02 -2.39 -2.99
C THR A 89 -9.50 -2.15 -3.31
N ILE A 90 -9.86 -2.21 -4.60
CA ILE A 90 -11.20 -1.93 -5.13
C ILE A 90 -12.26 -2.79 -4.45
N PHE A 91 -12.11 -4.12 -4.51
CA PHE A 91 -13.16 -5.06 -4.11
C PHE A 91 -13.58 -4.93 -2.65
N PRO A 92 -12.68 -4.96 -1.67
CA PRO A 92 -13.09 -4.75 -0.28
C PRO A 92 -13.65 -3.33 -0.06
N LEU A 93 -13.14 -2.32 -0.78
CA LEU A 93 -13.60 -0.95 -0.61
C LEU A 93 -15.05 -0.75 -1.09
N ILE A 94 -15.38 -1.22 -2.31
CA ILE A 94 -16.74 -1.09 -2.86
C ILE A 94 -17.74 -2.00 -2.12
N ALA A 95 -17.29 -3.11 -1.55
CA ALA A 95 -18.12 -3.98 -0.72
C ALA A 95 -18.52 -3.27 0.60
N THR A 96 -17.61 -2.48 1.19
CA THR A 96 -17.88 -1.71 2.41
C THR A 96 -18.64 -0.41 2.13
N PHE A 97 -18.36 0.25 1.01
CA PHE A 97 -18.94 1.55 0.64
C PHE A 97 -19.58 1.47 -0.76
N PRO A 98 -20.84 1.00 -0.86
CA PRO A 98 -21.49 0.71 -2.15
C PRO A 98 -21.77 1.97 -2.99
N ASP A 99 -21.78 3.16 -2.37
CA ASP A 99 -22.00 4.44 -3.05
C ASP A 99 -20.72 5.00 -3.71
N ILE A 100 -19.63 4.23 -3.73
CA ILE A 100 -18.39 4.60 -4.40
C ILE A 100 -18.39 4.12 -5.85
N PHE A 101 -17.87 4.97 -6.73
CA PHE A 101 -17.52 4.60 -8.09
C PHE A 101 -16.02 4.71 -8.31
N VAL A 102 -15.42 3.68 -8.90
CA VAL A 102 -13.97 3.61 -9.09
C VAL A 102 -13.63 3.61 -10.58
N HIS A 103 -12.83 4.59 -11.00
CA HIS A 103 -12.03 4.49 -12.22
C HIS A 103 -10.74 3.75 -11.88
N ALA A 104 -10.45 2.69 -12.61
CA ALA A 104 -9.26 1.86 -12.38
C ALA A 104 -8.39 1.82 -13.63
N CYS A 105 -7.08 1.96 -13.46
CA CYS A 105 -6.13 1.79 -14.55
C CYS A 105 -4.88 1.03 -14.09
N ASP A 106 -4.25 0.34 -15.03
CA ASP A 106 -2.97 -0.34 -14.83
C ASP A 106 -2.23 -0.37 -16.17
N PHE A 107 -0.90 -0.44 -16.15
CA PHE A 107 -0.12 -0.62 -17.38
C PHE A 107 -0.36 -1.99 -18.01
N SER A 108 -0.65 -3.00 -17.19
CA SER A 108 -0.95 -4.37 -17.59
C SER A 108 -2.42 -4.48 -18.01
N LEU A 109 -2.67 -4.84 -19.27
CA LEU A 109 -4.04 -5.13 -19.72
C LEU A 109 -4.59 -6.35 -18.97
N ARG A 110 -3.71 -7.29 -18.61
CA ARG A 110 -4.07 -8.49 -17.85
C ARG A 110 -4.55 -8.14 -16.44
N ALA A 111 -3.95 -7.13 -15.80
CA ALA A 111 -4.43 -6.64 -14.52
C ALA A 111 -5.84 -6.07 -14.64
N VAL A 112 -6.05 -5.17 -15.61
CA VAL A 112 -7.37 -4.59 -15.89
C VAL A 112 -8.42 -5.66 -16.22
N GLU A 113 -8.05 -6.71 -16.97
CA GLU A 113 -8.94 -7.84 -17.25
C GLU A 113 -9.36 -8.59 -15.99
N LEU A 114 -8.46 -8.82 -15.02
CA LEU A 114 -8.80 -9.47 -13.75
C LEU A 114 -9.86 -8.69 -12.98
N VAL A 115 -9.79 -7.35 -12.99
CA VAL A 115 -10.77 -6.49 -12.31
C VAL A 115 -12.13 -6.51 -13.02
N LYS A 116 -12.15 -6.63 -14.36
CA LYS A 116 -13.38 -6.60 -15.16
C LYS A 116 -14.20 -7.90 -15.13
N ILE A 117 -13.61 -9.01 -14.72
CA ILE A 117 -14.25 -10.33 -14.73
C ILE A 117 -15.14 -10.54 -13.48
N VAL A 118 -15.08 -9.64 -12.51
CA VAL A 118 -15.82 -9.69 -11.24
C VAL A 118 -17.10 -8.86 -11.31
#